data_AF-Q7W6Y8-F1
#
_entry.id   AF-Q7W6Y8-F1
#
_cell.length_a   1.000
_cell.length_b   1.000
_cell.length_c   1.000
_cell.angle_alpha   90.00
_cell.angle_beta   90.00
_cell.angle_gamma   90.00
#
_symmetry.space_group_name_H-M   'P 1'
#
loop_
_entity.id
_entity.type
_entity.pdbx_description
1 polymer ?
#
loop_
_entity_poly.entity_id
_entity_poly.type
_entity_poly.pdbx_seq_one_letter_code
_entity_poly.pdbx_strand_id
1 'polypeptide(L)'
;MSDALPGLDQLQELPLPAAVPYWPQTWGWAVLAALVLAGAAWAGYAGWRRRRRNRYRRQALAELQRLARAAAADPLAARALPGLLKRTALAAGQPAVAPLGGQAWLARLAQDAAGAAFPDDSARMLALLAYAPDGAVRALDAPALARLFAASRRWVESHHVAA
;
A
#
# COMPACT_ATOMS: atom_id res chain seq x y z
N MET A 1 51.22 67.53 -53.44
CA MET A 1 51.46 67.58 -51.98
C MET A 1 50.10 67.40 -51.36
N SER A 2 49.86 66.22 -50.80
CA SER A 2 48.54 65.74 -50.37
C SER A 2 48.03 66.53 -49.17
N ASP A 3 46.84 67.11 -49.30
CA ASP A 3 46.11 67.70 -48.17
C ASP A 3 45.75 66.61 -47.17
N ALA A 4 46.09 66.85 -45.90
CA ALA A 4 45.90 65.89 -44.81
C ALA A 4 44.40 65.66 -44.57
N LEU A 5 43.98 64.39 -44.67
CA LEU A 5 42.62 63.96 -44.33
C LEU A 5 42.27 64.42 -42.90
N PRO A 6 41.05 64.92 -42.66
CA PRO A 6 40.62 65.36 -41.33
C PRO A 6 40.80 64.22 -40.32
N GLY A 7 41.54 64.53 -39.26
CA GLY A 7 42.04 63.56 -38.29
C GLY A 7 40.92 62.81 -37.56
N LEU A 8 41.22 61.54 -37.27
CA LEU A 8 40.38 60.60 -36.52
C LEU A 8 40.06 61.06 -35.07
N ASP A 9 40.59 62.20 -34.63
CA ASP A 9 40.31 62.85 -33.35
C ASP A 9 38.83 63.28 -33.16
N GLN A 10 38.01 63.24 -34.21
CA GLN A 10 36.56 63.44 -34.10
C GLN A 10 35.78 62.19 -33.64
N LEU A 11 36.43 61.05 -33.46
CA LEU A 11 35.78 59.85 -32.93
C LEU A 11 35.63 59.98 -31.41
N GLN A 12 34.51 60.56 -30.96
CA GLN A 12 34.05 60.46 -29.58
C GLN A 12 33.87 58.98 -29.22
N GLU A 13 34.68 58.46 -28.30
CA GLU A 13 34.45 57.14 -27.72
C GLU A 13 33.13 57.14 -26.95
N LEU A 14 32.13 56.39 -27.44
CA LEU A 14 30.90 56.17 -26.70
C LEU A 14 31.24 55.33 -25.44
N PRO A 15 30.81 55.76 -24.24
CA PRO A 15 31.00 54.96 -23.03
C PRO A 15 30.32 53.61 -23.21
N LEU A 16 31.05 52.53 -22.92
CA LEU A 16 30.57 51.16 -23.01
C LEU A 16 29.30 51.03 -22.13
N PRO A 17 28.18 50.47 -22.64
CA PRO A 17 26.97 50.32 -21.85
C PRO A 17 27.30 49.47 -20.61
N ALA A 18 26.84 49.92 -19.44
CA ALA A 18 27.00 49.17 -18.21
C ALA A 18 26.49 47.74 -18.40
N ALA A 19 27.30 46.75 -18.00
CA ALA A 19 26.99 45.35 -18.18
C ALA A 19 25.61 45.03 -17.60
N VAL A 20 24.66 44.72 -18.50
CA VAL A 20 23.31 44.37 -18.11
C VAL A 20 23.39 43.08 -17.29
N PRO A 21 22.92 43.05 -16.04
CA PRO A 21 22.94 41.84 -15.26
C PRO A 21 22.03 40.79 -15.94
N TYR A 22 22.65 39.75 -16.51
CA TYR A 22 21.98 38.63 -17.19
C TYR A 22 21.27 37.66 -16.24
N TRP A 23 21.15 37.99 -14.96
CA TRP A 23 20.44 37.18 -13.99
C TRP A 23 18.98 37.65 -13.93
N PRO A 24 18.02 36.92 -14.53
CA PRO A 24 16.63 37.23 -14.31
C PRO A 24 16.33 36.85 -12.86
N GLN A 25 16.30 37.84 -11.96
CA GLN A 25 15.77 37.69 -10.61
C GLN A 25 14.24 37.64 -10.68
N THR A 26 13.73 36.71 -11.48
CA THR A 26 12.31 36.46 -11.60
C THR A 26 11.92 35.55 -10.45
N TRP A 27 10.91 35.99 -9.71
CA TRP A 27 10.04 35.21 -8.85
C TRP A 27 9.69 33.80 -9.39
N GLY A 28 9.80 33.57 -10.70
CA GLY A 28 9.72 32.26 -11.36
C GLY A 28 10.58 31.18 -10.74
N TRP A 29 11.81 31.47 -10.26
CA TRP A 29 12.62 30.46 -9.56
C TRP A 29 12.04 30.08 -8.19
N ALA A 30 11.46 31.05 -7.47
CA ALA A 30 10.77 30.77 -6.22
C ALA A 30 9.51 29.93 -6.46
N VAL A 31 8.76 30.23 -7.51
CA VAL A 31 7.60 29.42 -7.94
C VAL A 31 8.03 28.02 -8.34
N LEU A 32 9.12 27.88 -9.10
CA LEU A 32 9.68 26.58 -9.50
C LEU A 32 10.12 25.77 -8.28
N ALA A 33 10.85 26.40 -7.35
CA ALA A 33 11.28 25.76 -6.10
C ALA A 33 10.09 25.32 -5.25
N ALA A 34 9.04 26.14 -5.15
CA ALA A 34 7.82 25.79 -4.44
C ALA A 34 7.10 24.59 -5.09
N LEU A 35 7.02 24.55 -6.43
CA LEU A 35 6.46 23.41 -7.17
C LEU A 35 7.25 22.12 -6.94
N VAL A 36 8.58 22.19 -6.99
CA VAL A 36 9.46 21.04 -6.71
C VAL A 36 9.28 20.53 -5.29
N LEU A 37 9.25 21.44 -4.30
CA LEU A 37 9.01 21.08 -2.90
C LEU A 37 7.63 20.45 -2.69
N ALA A 38 6.58 21.01 -3.30
CA ALA A 38 5.23 20.45 -3.24
C ALA A 38 5.18 19.05 -3.87
N GLY A 39 5.82 18.86 -5.03
CA GLY A 39 5.93 17.56 -5.69
C GLY A 39 6.67 16.53 -4.85
N ALA A 40 7.80 16.93 -4.24
CA ALA A 40 8.57 16.06 -3.34
C ALA A 40 7.78 15.69 -2.08
N ALA A 41 7.08 16.64 -1.48
CA ALA A 41 6.21 16.41 -0.32
C ALA A 41 5.06 15.46 -0.66
N TRP A 42 4.42 15.66 -1.82
CA TRP A 42 3.35 14.78 -2.30
C TRP A 42 3.86 13.37 -2.59
N ALA A 43 5.00 13.24 -3.27
CA ALA A 43 5.62 11.94 -3.55
C ALA A 43 6.03 11.22 -2.26
N GLY A 44 6.61 11.94 -1.29
CA GLY A 44 6.94 11.44 0.02
C GLY A 44 5.71 10.95 0.79
N TYR A 45 4.65 11.76 0.80
CA TYR A 45 3.38 11.40 1.45
C TYR A 45 2.71 10.19 0.77
N ALA A 46 2.64 10.17 -0.56
CA ALA A 46 2.09 9.05 -1.31
C ALA A 46 2.91 7.77 -1.09
N GLY A 47 4.24 7.87 -1.08
CA GLY A 47 5.15 6.78 -0.77
C GLY A 47 4.97 6.24 0.65
N TRP A 48 4.85 7.13 1.64
CA TRP A 48 4.56 6.76 3.02
C TRP A 48 3.20 6.09 3.17
N ARG A 49 2.15 6.63 2.54
CA ARG A 49 0.79 6.05 2.56
C ARG A 49 0.77 4.67 1.89
N ARG A 50 1.47 4.49 0.77
CA ARG A 50 1.67 3.20 0.11
C ARG A 50 2.44 2.22 1.01
N ARG A 51 3.51 2.65 1.67
CA ARG A 51 4.27 1.82 2.62
C ARG A 51 3.45 1.42 3.83
N ARG A 52 2.62 2.32 4.39
CA ARG A 52 1.73 2.04 5.53
C ARG A 52 0.66 1.01 5.15
N ARG A 53 0.03 1.17 3.97
CA ARG A 53 -0.90 0.18 3.40
C ARG A 53 -0.25 -1.20 3.19
N ASN A 54 1.01 -1.23 2.73
CA ASN A 54 1.72 -2.49 2.45
C ASN A 54 2.33 -3.15 3.70
N ARG A 55 2.66 -2.40 4.76
CA ARG A 55 3.24 -2.96 6.00
C ARG A 55 2.27 -3.90 6.69
N TYR A 56 1.03 -3.46 6.83
CA TYR A 56 -0.03 -4.25 7.44
C TYR A 56 -0.27 -5.56 6.66
N ARG A 57 -0.32 -5.50 5.33
CA ARG A 57 -0.44 -6.69 4.46
C ARG A 57 0.75 -7.66 4.63
N ARG A 58 1.97 -7.15 4.74
CA ARG A 58 3.16 -7.98 4.98
C ARG A 58 3.13 -8.67 6.33
N GLN A 59 2.69 -7.96 7.38
CA GLN A 59 2.52 -8.53 8.71
C GLN A 59 1.44 -9.63 8.72
N ALA A 60 0.28 -9.37 8.10
CA ALA A 60 -0.79 -10.34 7.94
C ALA A 60 -0.33 -11.62 7.21
N LEU A 61 0.41 -11.46 6.11
CA LEU A 61 0.93 -12.59 5.35
C LEU A 61 2.00 -13.37 6.13
N ALA A 62 2.86 -12.68 6.88
CA ALA A 62 3.87 -13.34 7.70
C ALA A 62 3.23 -14.14 8.85
N GLU A 63 2.20 -13.59 9.50
CA GLU A 63 1.44 -14.31 10.53
C GLU A 63 0.67 -15.50 9.95
N LEU A 64 0.05 -15.34 8.76
CA LEU A 64 -0.63 -16.42 8.08
C LEU A 64 0.33 -17.57 7.73
N GLN A 65 1.54 -17.26 7.25
CA GLN A 65 2.58 -18.25 6.99
C GLN A 65 3.05 -18.96 8.27
N ARG A 66 3.19 -18.24 9.38
CA ARG A 66 3.53 -18.85 10.68
C ARG A 66 2.45 -19.82 11.13
N LEU A 67 1.18 -19.43 11.02
CA LEU A 67 0.05 -20.30 11.35
C LEU A 67 -0.04 -21.51 10.43
N ALA A 68 0.22 -21.35 9.13
CA ALA A 68 0.23 -22.48 8.19
C ALA A 68 1.32 -23.51 8.54
N ARG A 69 2.50 -23.05 8.96
CA ARG A 69 3.58 -23.94 9.44
C ARG A 69 3.22 -24.62 10.75
N ALA A 70 2.64 -23.88 11.69
CA ALA A 70 2.18 -24.45 12.95
C ALA A 70 1.07 -25.48 12.73
N ALA A 71 0.14 -25.21 11.81
CA ALA A 71 -0.96 -26.10 11.43
C ALA A 71 -0.49 -27.38 10.74
N ALA A 72 0.67 -27.34 10.06
CA ALA A 72 1.30 -28.53 9.50
C ALA A 72 1.88 -29.46 10.58
N ALA A 73 2.25 -28.92 11.75
CA ALA A 73 2.72 -29.71 12.89
C ALA A 73 1.58 -30.14 13.83
N ASP A 74 0.63 -29.24 14.11
CA ASP A 74 -0.59 -29.53 14.87
C ASP A 74 -1.79 -28.82 14.22
N PRO A 75 -2.78 -29.56 13.67
CA PRO A 75 -3.99 -28.99 13.09
C PRO A 75 -4.75 -28.02 14.01
N LEU A 76 -4.58 -28.13 15.34
CA LEU A 76 -5.19 -27.20 16.29
C LEU A 76 -4.73 -25.74 16.08
N ALA A 77 -3.51 -25.52 15.59
CA ALA A 77 -3.02 -24.17 15.33
C ALA A 77 -3.87 -23.42 14.27
N ALA A 78 -4.60 -24.15 13.41
CA ALA A 78 -5.52 -23.56 12.45
C ALA A 78 -6.71 -22.84 13.11
N ARG A 79 -7.01 -23.09 14.39
CA ARG A 79 -8.04 -22.34 15.14
C ARG A 79 -7.78 -20.85 15.24
N ALA A 80 -6.52 -20.42 15.14
CA ALA A 80 -6.18 -19.01 15.15
C ALA A 80 -6.50 -18.30 13.81
N LEU A 81 -6.77 -19.06 12.74
CA LEU A 81 -6.99 -18.52 11.39
C LEU A 81 -8.21 -17.57 11.31
N PRO A 82 -9.41 -17.90 11.82
CA PRO A 82 -10.55 -16.98 11.80
C PRO A 82 -10.29 -15.68 12.56
N GLY A 83 -9.56 -15.77 13.69
CA GLY A 83 -9.16 -14.61 14.49
C GLY A 83 -8.17 -13.71 13.78
N LEU A 84 -7.18 -14.30 13.10
CA LEU A 84 -6.25 -13.56 12.24
C LEU A 84 -7.01 -12.85 11.12
N LEU A 85 -7.90 -13.56 10.41
CA LEU A 85 -8.70 -12.99 9.33
C LEU A 85 -9.53 -11.78 9.79
N LYS A 86 -10.14 -11.86 10.98
CA LYS A 86 -10.87 -10.73 11.57
C LYS A 86 -9.96 -9.54 11.87
N ARG A 87 -8.80 -9.76 12.51
CA ARG A 87 -7.82 -8.69 12.77
C ARG A 87 -7.34 -8.06 11.48
N THR A 88 -7.17 -8.87 10.43
CA THR A 88 -6.76 -8.40 9.12
C THR A 88 -7.82 -7.51 8.46
N ALA A 89 -9.09 -7.89 8.52
CA ALA A 89 -10.18 -7.06 7.99
C ALA A 89 -10.30 -5.71 8.72
N LEU A 90 -10.14 -5.71 10.05
CA LEU A 90 -10.18 -4.48 10.85
C LEU A 90 -9.01 -3.55 10.53
N ALA A 91 -7.79 -4.08 10.43
CA ALA A 91 -6.61 -3.28 10.11
C ALA A 91 -6.58 -2.82 8.64
N ALA A 92 -7.31 -3.48 7.74
CA ALA A 92 -7.58 -2.99 6.39
C ALA A 92 -8.53 -1.77 6.37
N GLY A 93 -9.08 -1.36 7.52
CA GLY A 93 -9.91 -0.16 7.63
C GLY A 93 -11.32 -0.37 7.09
N GLN A 94 -11.90 -1.56 7.30
CA GLN A 94 -13.34 -1.79 7.11
C GLN A 94 -14.10 -1.49 8.41
N PRO A 95 -14.55 -0.24 8.66
CA PRO A 95 -15.29 0.10 9.88
C PRO A 95 -16.61 -0.67 10.00
N ALA A 96 -17.19 -1.12 8.87
CA ALA A 96 -18.38 -1.96 8.82
C ALA A 96 -18.19 -3.35 9.48
N VAL A 97 -16.94 -3.78 9.68
CA VAL A 97 -16.60 -5.09 10.27
C VAL A 97 -16.40 -5.01 11.79
N ALA A 98 -16.19 -3.81 12.34
CA ALA A 98 -16.01 -3.60 13.77
C ALA A 98 -17.15 -4.14 14.66
N PRO A 99 -18.44 -3.99 14.30
CA PRO A 99 -19.53 -4.54 15.11
C PRO A 99 -19.84 -6.02 14.85
N LEU A 100 -19.24 -6.66 13.82
CA LEU A 100 -19.57 -8.03 13.44
C LEU A 100 -18.86 -9.05 14.35
N GLY A 101 -19.63 -9.69 15.22
CA GLY A 101 -19.22 -10.82 16.05
C GLY A 101 -19.45 -12.17 15.37
N GLY A 102 -18.52 -13.10 15.55
CA GLY A 102 -18.71 -14.54 15.27
C GLY A 102 -19.35 -14.87 13.92
N GLN A 103 -20.58 -15.38 13.97
CA GLN A 103 -21.40 -15.82 12.84
C GLN A 103 -21.65 -14.71 11.79
N ALA A 104 -21.88 -13.46 12.22
CA ALA A 104 -22.15 -12.35 11.30
C ALA A 104 -20.89 -11.95 10.51
N TRP A 105 -19.71 -12.09 11.13
CA TRP A 105 -18.43 -11.94 10.44
C TRP A 105 -18.21 -13.07 9.43
N LEU A 106 -18.50 -14.31 9.81
CA LEU A 106 -18.39 -15.47 8.91
C LEU A 106 -19.35 -15.38 7.72
N ALA A 107 -20.58 -14.90 7.92
CA ALA A 107 -21.56 -14.68 6.85
C ALA A 107 -21.09 -13.58 5.88
N ARG A 108 -20.50 -12.50 6.39
CA ARG A 108 -19.89 -11.47 5.54
C ARG A 108 -18.68 -11.98 4.78
N LEU A 109 -17.83 -12.77 5.44
CA LEU A 109 -16.69 -13.42 4.80
C LEU A 109 -17.15 -14.40 3.71
N ALA A 110 -18.26 -15.09 3.91
CA ALA A 110 -18.90 -15.95 2.91
C ALA A 110 -19.45 -15.16 1.71
N GLN A 111 -19.98 -13.95 1.93
CA GLN A 111 -20.39 -13.05 0.85
C GLN A 111 -19.19 -12.49 0.06
N ASP A 112 -18.12 -12.08 0.75
CA ASP A 112 -16.87 -11.65 0.12
C ASP A 112 -16.15 -12.83 -0.59
N ALA A 113 -16.36 -14.05 -0.11
CA ALA A 113 -15.89 -15.32 -0.69
C ALA A 113 -16.62 -15.71 -1.97
N ALA A 114 -17.95 -15.54 -2.00
CA ALA A 114 -18.81 -15.84 -3.14
C ALA A 114 -18.43 -15.04 -4.40
N GLY A 115 -17.68 -13.94 -4.25
CA GLY A 115 -17.09 -13.16 -5.34
C GLY A 115 -15.85 -13.77 -6.01
N ALA A 116 -15.55 -15.07 -5.84
CA ALA A 116 -14.43 -15.85 -6.43
C ALA A 116 -13.14 -16.00 -5.59
N ALA A 117 -13.11 -15.56 -4.33
CA ALA A 117 -11.88 -15.60 -3.53
C ALA A 117 -11.69 -16.88 -2.69
N PHE A 118 -12.78 -17.59 -2.35
CA PHE A 118 -12.71 -18.80 -1.53
C PHE A 118 -13.51 -19.97 -2.13
N PRO A 119 -13.06 -21.22 -1.93
CA PRO A 119 -13.87 -22.42 -2.17
C PRO A 119 -15.17 -22.41 -1.36
N ASP A 120 -16.25 -22.98 -1.92
CA ASP A 120 -17.59 -23.01 -1.32
C ASP A 120 -17.63 -23.56 0.11
N ASP A 121 -16.70 -24.45 0.47
CA ASP A 121 -16.66 -25.10 1.78
C ASP A 121 -15.90 -24.30 2.86
N SER A 122 -15.25 -23.20 2.48
CA SER A 122 -14.34 -22.45 3.35
C SER A 122 -15.06 -21.81 4.54
N ALA A 123 -16.30 -21.33 4.35
CA ALA A 123 -17.09 -20.73 5.41
C ALA A 123 -17.45 -21.76 6.50
N ARG A 124 -17.81 -22.97 6.08
CA ARG A 124 -18.12 -24.09 6.98
C ARG A 124 -16.88 -24.55 7.73
N MET A 125 -15.75 -24.66 7.04
CA MET A 125 -14.46 -25.01 7.66
C MET A 125 -13.98 -23.95 8.66
N LEU A 126 -14.13 -22.66 8.37
CA LEU A 126 -13.78 -21.58 9.31
C LEU A 126 -14.70 -21.57 10.54
N ALA A 127 -15.99 -21.88 10.37
CA ALA A 127 -16.92 -22.05 11.48
C ALA A 127 -16.53 -23.25 12.37
N LEU A 128 -16.15 -24.38 11.76
CA LEU A 128 -15.59 -25.53 12.47
C LEU A 128 -14.33 -25.14 13.26
N LEU A 129 -13.39 -24.42 12.65
CA LEU A 129 -12.17 -23.98 13.34
C LEU A 129 -12.47 -23.03 14.51
N ALA A 130 -13.51 -22.20 14.42
CA ALA A 130 -13.87 -21.25 15.47
C ALA A 130 -14.63 -21.89 16.65
N TYR A 131 -15.49 -22.89 16.39
CA TYR A 131 -16.46 -23.38 17.37
C TYR A 131 -16.43 -24.89 17.66
N ALA A 132 -15.80 -25.70 16.80
CA ALA A 132 -15.78 -27.15 17.00
C ALA A 132 -14.80 -27.57 18.10
N PRO A 133 -14.99 -28.73 18.75
CA PRO A 133 -14.07 -29.29 19.73
C PRO A 133 -12.74 -29.75 19.11
N ASP A 134 -11.69 -29.88 19.93
CA ASP A 134 -10.30 -30.15 19.50
C ASP A 134 -10.17 -31.41 18.64
N GLY A 135 -10.91 -32.46 19.00
CA GLY A 135 -10.93 -33.72 18.24
C GLY A 135 -11.47 -33.56 16.82
N ALA A 136 -12.47 -32.69 16.63
CA ALA A 136 -13.04 -32.43 15.31
C ALA A 136 -12.09 -31.62 14.42
N VAL A 137 -11.29 -30.71 15.02
CA VAL A 137 -10.27 -29.94 14.30
C VAL A 137 -9.09 -30.82 13.89
N ARG A 138 -8.67 -31.75 14.75
CA ARG A 138 -7.60 -32.72 14.42
C ARG A 138 -8.01 -33.74 13.37
N ALA A 139 -9.30 -34.03 13.25
CA ALA A 139 -9.85 -34.91 12.22
C ALA A 139 -9.97 -34.24 10.84
N LEU A 140 -9.65 -32.94 10.71
CA LEU A 140 -9.69 -32.25 9.44
C LEU A 140 -8.61 -32.77 8.50
N ASP A 141 -8.99 -32.94 7.24
CA ASP A 141 -8.10 -33.38 6.19
C ASP A 141 -7.02 -32.32 5.88
N ALA A 142 -5.75 -32.71 5.95
CA ALA A 142 -4.61 -31.83 5.74
C ALA A 142 -4.63 -31.05 4.39
N PRO A 143 -4.95 -31.67 3.23
CA PRO A 143 -5.09 -30.94 1.96
C PRO A 143 -6.30 -30.01 1.92
N ALA A 144 -7.38 -30.29 2.67
CA ALA A 144 -8.49 -29.35 2.80
C ALA A 144 -8.04 -28.11 3.59
N LEU A 145 -7.29 -28.33 4.66
CA LEU A 145 -6.71 -27.25 5.47
C LEU A 145 -5.72 -26.39 4.67
N ALA A 146 -4.85 -27.01 3.87
CA ALA A 146 -3.92 -26.30 2.98
C ALA A 146 -4.66 -25.42 1.94
N ARG A 147 -5.76 -25.94 1.36
CA ARG A 147 -6.63 -25.16 0.45
C ARG A 147 -7.24 -23.95 1.15
N LEU A 148 -7.67 -24.10 2.40
CA LEU A 148 -8.20 -22.99 3.20
C LEU A 148 -7.14 -21.92 3.48
N PHE A 149 -5.91 -22.31 3.83
CA PHE A 149 -4.80 -21.36 4.01
C PHE A 149 -4.46 -20.63 2.70
N ALA A 150 -4.45 -21.34 1.57
CA ALA A 150 -4.20 -20.75 0.27
C ALA A 150 -5.29 -19.74 -0.14
N ALA A 151 -6.56 -20.08 0.10
CA ALA A 151 -7.69 -19.18 -0.14
C ALA A 151 -7.62 -17.93 0.78
N SER A 152 -7.32 -18.14 2.06
CA SER A 152 -7.12 -17.06 3.04
C SER A 152 -6.00 -16.10 2.60
N ARG A 153 -4.89 -16.65 2.10
CA ARG A 153 -3.79 -15.84 1.54
C ARG A 153 -4.23 -15.04 0.32
N ARG A 154 -4.92 -15.67 -0.63
CA ARG A 154 -5.43 -14.99 -1.83
C ARG A 154 -6.39 -13.86 -1.47
N TRP A 155 -7.25 -14.07 -0.48
CA TRP A 155 -8.12 -13.01 0.02
C TRP A 155 -7.33 -11.87 0.65
N VAL A 156 -6.37 -12.13 1.55
CA VAL A 156 -5.49 -11.06 2.09
C VAL A 156 -4.73 -10.32 0.98
N GLU A 157 -4.44 -11.01 -0.13
CA GLU A 157 -3.78 -10.44 -1.30
C GLU A 157 -4.72 -9.65 -2.24
N SER A 158 -5.97 -10.07 -2.41
CA SER A 158 -6.95 -9.45 -3.30
C SER A 158 -7.83 -8.41 -2.62
N HIS A 159 -7.92 -8.43 -1.29
CA HIS A 159 -8.68 -7.50 -0.47
C HIS A 159 -8.03 -6.12 -0.53
N HIS A 160 -8.30 -5.41 -1.63
CA HIS A 160 -7.94 -4.03 -1.81
C HIS A 160 -8.92 -3.18 -1.02
N VAL A 161 -8.37 -2.40 -0.08
CA VAL A 161 -9.09 -1.31 0.57
C VAL A 161 -9.66 -0.44 -0.56
N ALA A 162 -10.98 -0.44 -0.72
CA ALA A 162 -11.67 0.53 -1.57
C ALA A 162 -11.15 1.91 -1.14
N ALA A 163 -10.46 2.57 -2.07
CA ALA A 163 -9.71 3.79 -1.80
C ALA A 163 -10.65 4.97 -1.59
#